data_AF-A0A0W8G1I7-F1
#
_entry.id   AF-A0A0W8G1I7-F1
#
_cell.length_a   1.000
_cell.length_b   1.000
_cell.length_c   1.000
_cell.angle_alpha   90.00
_cell.angle_beta   90.00
_cell.angle_gamma   90.00
#
_symmetry.space_group_name_H-M   'P 1'
#
loop_
_entity.id
_entity.type
_entity.pdbx_description
1 polymer ?
#
loop_
_entity_poly.entity_id
_entity_poly.type
_entity_poly.pdbx_seq_one_letter_code
_entity_poly.pdbx_strand_id
1 'polypeptide(L)'
;MKFFLDENFPKKVAGLLNENDHEVIDIRGTKNEGITDKEIFKLAQKNKAIFLTTDKDFFHTIPFNFTKHSGVVVIALDQPNSEKILEKIMWLLNNFDLLKLPNKTLLLRETTYFVR
;
A
#
# COMPACT_ATOMS: atom_id res chain seq x y z
N MET A 1 -6.43 -0.62 11.53
CA MET A 1 -5.91 0.56 10.77
C MET A 1 -6.65 0.69 9.45
N LYS A 2 -6.44 1.77 8.68
CA LYS A 2 -7.06 1.95 7.36
C LYS A 2 -6.04 1.79 6.24
N PHE A 3 -6.37 0.98 5.24
CA PHE A 3 -5.58 0.79 4.03
C PHE A 3 -6.30 1.32 2.81
N PHE A 4 -5.53 1.80 1.84
CA PHE A 4 -6.00 2.23 0.54
C PHE A 4 -5.29 1.38 -0.50
N LEU A 5 -6.05 0.63 -1.28
CA LEU A 5 -5.52 -0.26 -2.32
C LEU A 5 -5.51 0.47 -3.65
N ASP A 6 -4.36 0.42 -4.30
CA ASP A 6 -4.20 0.78 -5.71
C ASP A 6 -5.01 -0.18 -6.62
N GLU A 7 -5.31 0.25 -7.85
CA GLU A 7 -6.12 -0.49 -8.82
C GLU A 7 -5.50 -1.84 -9.23
N ASN A 8 -4.17 -1.92 -9.20
CA ASN A 8 -3.42 -3.13 -9.54
C ASN A 8 -3.34 -4.16 -8.40
N PHE A 9 -3.82 -3.83 -7.20
CA PHE A 9 -3.75 -4.74 -6.05
C PHE A 9 -4.84 -5.83 -6.13
N PRO A 10 -4.58 -7.10 -5.80
CA PRO A 10 -5.60 -8.16 -5.86
C PRO A 10 -6.82 -7.91 -4.94
N LYS A 11 -8.05 -8.25 -5.38
CA LYS A 11 -9.29 -8.15 -4.55
C LYS A 11 -9.20 -8.92 -3.24
N LYS A 12 -8.51 -10.06 -3.26
CA LYS A 12 -8.32 -10.91 -2.09
C LYS A 12 -7.60 -10.19 -0.94
N VAL A 13 -6.76 -9.19 -1.23
CA VAL A 13 -6.05 -8.42 -0.19
C VAL A 13 -7.04 -7.63 0.67
N ALA A 14 -8.12 -7.11 0.10
CA ALA A 14 -9.15 -6.42 0.88
C ALA A 14 -9.80 -7.36 1.91
N GLY A 15 -10.13 -8.59 1.48
CA GLY A 15 -10.66 -9.62 2.37
C GLY A 15 -9.69 -9.94 3.51
N LEU A 16 -8.42 -10.19 3.18
CA LEU A 16 -7.37 -10.48 4.15
C LEU A 16 -7.22 -9.36 5.21
N LEU A 17 -7.21 -8.10 4.77
CA LEU A 17 -7.09 -6.96 5.68
C LEU A 17 -8.31 -6.81 6.58
N ASN A 18 -9.52 -6.99 6.04
CA ASN A 18 -10.76 -6.96 6.82
C ASN A 18 -10.79 -8.09 7.87
N GLU A 19 -10.34 -9.29 7.52
CA GLU A 19 -10.22 -10.44 8.44
C GLU A 19 -9.22 -10.20 9.58
N ASN A 20 -8.30 -9.25 9.42
CA ASN A 20 -7.33 -8.83 10.43
C ASN A 20 -7.73 -7.49 11.09
N ASP A 21 -9.03 -7.15 11.14
CA ASP A 21 -9.57 -5.95 11.81
C ASP A 21 -9.05 -4.61 11.23
N HIS A 22 -8.80 -4.56 9.92
CA HIS A 22 -8.44 -3.33 9.22
C HIS A 22 -9.56 -2.86 8.28
N GLU A 23 -9.75 -1.53 8.20
CA GLU A 23 -10.63 -0.92 7.22
C GLU A 23 -9.92 -0.82 5.86
N VAL A 24 -10.66 -1.09 4.79
CA VAL A 24 -10.13 -1.06 3.43
C VAL A 24 -10.88 -0.08 2.55
N ILE A 25 -10.14 0.82 1.90
CA ILE A 25 -10.61 1.63 0.78
C ILE A 25 -10.07 1.00 -0.49
N ASP A 26 -10.98 0.53 -1.34
CA ASP A 26 -10.68 -0.01 -2.66
C ASP A 26 -11.37 0.89 -3.69
N ILE A 27 -10.60 1.45 -4.62
CA ILE A 27 -11.12 2.39 -5.63
C ILE A 27 -11.47 1.73 -6.96
N ARG A 28 -11.26 0.42 -7.11
CA ARG A 28 -11.59 -0.29 -8.35
C ARG A 28 -13.08 -0.28 -8.62
N GLY A 29 -13.48 -0.04 -9.87
CA GLY A 29 -14.89 0.09 -10.25
C GLY A 29 -15.56 1.34 -9.68
N THR A 30 -14.79 2.31 -9.16
CA THR A 30 -15.31 3.62 -8.76
C THR A 30 -14.97 4.67 -9.82
N LYS A 31 -15.61 5.85 -9.73
CA LYS A 31 -15.29 7.00 -10.60
C LYS A 31 -13.85 7.52 -10.49
N ASN A 32 -13.07 7.02 -9.53
CA ASN A 32 -11.68 7.40 -9.31
C ASN A 32 -10.70 6.41 -9.95
N GLU A 33 -11.18 5.43 -10.72
CA GLU A 33 -10.35 4.52 -11.52
C GLU A 33 -9.67 5.31 -12.66
N GLY A 34 -8.38 5.10 -12.89
CA GLY A 34 -7.60 5.81 -13.92
C GLY A 34 -7.23 7.28 -13.63
N ILE A 35 -7.36 7.77 -12.39
CA ILE A 35 -6.82 9.08 -12.00
C ILE A 35 -5.29 9.02 -11.84
N THR A 36 -4.61 10.16 -11.94
CA THR A 36 -3.14 10.23 -11.84
C THR A 36 -2.59 9.77 -10.48
N ASP A 37 -1.36 9.25 -10.45
CA ASP A 37 -0.63 8.81 -9.25
C ASP A 37 -0.62 9.82 -8.10
N LYS A 38 -0.52 11.10 -8.44
CA LYS A 38 -0.54 12.19 -7.46
C LYS A 38 -1.93 12.33 -6.80
N GLU A 39 -2.99 12.23 -7.58
CA GLU A 39 -4.36 12.40 -7.09
C GLU A 39 -4.84 11.17 -6.32
N ILE A 40 -4.52 9.96 -6.78
CA ILE A 40 -4.79 8.72 -6.03
C ILE A 40 -4.09 8.74 -4.67
N PHE A 41 -2.82 9.17 -4.61
CA PHE A 41 -2.11 9.27 -3.34
C PHE A 41 -2.72 10.31 -2.39
N LYS A 42 -3.14 11.48 -2.92
CA LYS A 42 -3.86 12.48 -2.12
C LYS A 42 -5.16 11.94 -1.55
N LEU A 43 -5.87 11.05 -2.24
CA LEU A 43 -7.05 10.38 -1.69
C LEU A 43 -6.67 9.49 -0.51
N ALA A 44 -5.61 8.69 -0.61
CA ALA A 44 -5.12 7.89 0.50
C ALA A 44 -4.75 8.78 1.72
N GLN A 45 -4.02 9.86 1.47
CA GLN A 45 -3.63 10.84 2.48
C GLN A 45 -4.85 11.50 3.15
N LYS A 46 -5.83 11.97 2.37
CA LYS A 46 -7.08 12.59 2.87
C LYS A 46 -7.84 11.63 3.78
N ASN A 47 -7.86 10.34 3.43
CA ASN A 47 -8.51 9.30 4.21
C ASN A 47 -7.66 8.79 5.39
N LYS A 48 -6.45 9.33 5.60
CA LYS A 48 -5.50 8.88 6.61
C LYS A 48 -5.20 7.38 6.51
N ALA A 49 -5.15 6.86 5.29
CA ALA A 49 -4.95 5.45 4.99
C ALA A 49 -3.49 5.16 4.61
N ILE A 50 -3.00 3.98 4.97
CA ILE A 50 -1.73 3.44 4.45
C ILE A 50 -1.97 3.08 2.98
N PHE A 51 -1.16 3.64 2.08
CA PHE A 51 -1.27 3.37 0.64
C PHE A 51 -0.53 2.08 0.28
N LEU A 52 -1.22 1.14 -0.37
CA LEU A 52 -0.67 -0.13 -0.86
C LEU A 52 -0.62 -0.11 -2.39
N THR A 53 0.57 -0.28 -2.96
CA THR A 53 0.77 -0.34 -4.42
C THR A 53 1.86 -1.34 -4.80
N THR A 54 1.82 -1.83 -6.03
CA THR A 54 2.90 -2.63 -6.63
C THR A 54 3.86 -1.78 -7.46
N ASP A 55 3.56 -0.49 -7.65
CA ASP A 55 4.38 0.41 -8.44
C ASP A 55 5.57 0.97 -7.63
N LYS A 56 6.78 0.69 -8.12
CA LYS A 56 8.04 1.08 -7.49
C LYS A 56 8.26 2.59 -7.54
N ASP A 57 7.63 3.31 -8.45
CA ASP A 57 7.83 4.74 -8.59
C ASP A 57 7.32 5.52 -7.37
N PHE A 58 6.31 5.01 -6.66
CA PHE A 58 5.88 5.58 -5.37
C PHE A 58 6.97 5.50 -4.30
N PHE A 59 7.83 4.47 -4.31
CA PHE A 59 8.93 4.39 -3.35
C PHE A 59 9.98 5.49 -3.57
N HIS A 60 10.11 5.93 -4.82
CA HIS A 60 11.07 6.96 -5.20
C HIS A 60 10.49 8.37 -5.11
N THR A 61 9.21 8.56 -5.43
CA THR A 61 8.60 9.89 -5.54
C THR A 61 8.01 10.41 -4.24
N ILE A 62 7.39 9.54 -3.43
CA ILE A 62 6.68 9.95 -2.20
C ILE A 62 7.58 10.67 -1.20
N PRO A 63 8.79 10.18 -0.87
CA PRO A 63 9.65 10.83 0.12
C PRO A 63 10.02 12.29 -0.22
N PHE A 64 9.99 12.68 -1.50
CA PHE A 64 10.31 14.04 -1.94
C PHE A 64 9.05 14.91 -2.12
N ASN A 65 7.93 14.30 -2.51
CA ASN A 65 6.72 15.02 -2.88
C ASN A 65 5.72 15.19 -1.73
N PHE A 66 5.79 14.33 -0.69
CA PHE A 66 4.81 14.30 0.39
C PHE A 66 5.49 14.11 1.75
N THR A 67 5.44 15.15 2.59
CA THR A 67 6.06 15.13 3.92
C THR A 67 5.15 14.59 5.03
N LYS A 68 3.84 14.44 4.76
CA LYS A 68 2.85 13.97 5.73
C LYS A 68 1.95 12.90 5.13
N HIS A 69 1.93 11.68 5.67
CA HIS A 69 1.01 10.62 5.25
C HIS A 69 0.98 9.49 6.30
N SER A 70 -0.03 8.63 6.25
CA SER A 70 -0.15 7.50 7.19
C SER A 70 0.82 6.35 6.89
N GLY A 71 1.49 6.40 5.75
CA GLY A 71 2.49 5.42 5.33
C GLY A 71 2.26 4.92 3.91
N VAL A 72 3.32 4.44 3.28
CA VAL A 72 3.26 3.79 1.96
C VAL A 72 3.91 2.42 2.05
N VAL A 73 3.27 1.40 1.50
CA VAL A 73 3.87 0.09 1.33
C VAL A 73 3.83 -0.27 -0.15
N VAL A 74 5.02 -0.46 -0.70
CA VAL A 74 5.23 -0.88 -2.08
C VAL A 74 5.64 -2.35 -2.09
N ILE A 75 4.84 -3.20 -2.75
CA ILE A 75 5.16 -4.62 -2.95
C ILE A 75 5.84 -4.80 -4.32
N ALA A 76 7.15 -5.03 -4.29
CA ALA A 76 8.04 -5.04 -5.44
C ALA A 76 8.61 -6.44 -5.67
N LEU A 77 7.84 -7.30 -6.31
CA LEU A 77 8.20 -8.69 -6.61
C LEU A 77 8.65 -8.83 -8.06
N ASP A 78 9.50 -9.82 -8.34
CA ASP A 78 10.01 -10.05 -9.71
C ASP A 78 8.95 -10.68 -10.62
N GLN A 79 8.14 -11.57 -10.05
CA GLN A 79 6.98 -12.17 -10.71
C GLN A 79 5.77 -12.04 -9.78
N PRO A 80 5.13 -10.86 -9.74
CA PRO A 80 4.00 -10.62 -8.86
C PRO A 80 2.80 -11.45 -9.31
N ASN A 81 2.19 -12.13 -8.35
CA ASN A 81 0.90 -12.77 -8.53
C ASN A 81 0.07 -12.54 -7.26
N SER A 82 -1.22 -12.87 -7.32
CA SER A 82 -2.13 -12.61 -6.21
C SER A 82 -1.73 -13.32 -4.91
N GLU A 83 -1.19 -14.54 -5.00
CA GLU A 83 -0.80 -15.34 -3.83
C GLU A 83 0.43 -14.74 -3.14
N LYS A 84 1.48 -14.43 -3.90
CA LYS A 84 2.68 -13.80 -3.35
C LYS A 84 2.41 -12.42 -2.75
N ILE A 85 1.51 -11.63 -3.36
CA ILE A 85 1.11 -10.34 -2.79
C ILE A 85 0.40 -10.56 -1.45
N LEU A 86 -0.50 -11.54 -1.35
CA LEU A 86 -1.16 -11.90 -0.09
C LEU A 86 -0.15 -12.34 0.99
N GLU A 87 0.81 -13.19 0.62
CA GLU A 87 1.89 -13.63 1.53
C GLU A 87 2.69 -12.44 2.06
N LYS A 88 2.99 -11.45 1.20
CA LYS A 88 3.72 -10.24 1.60
C LYS A 88 2.90 -9.33 2.50
N ILE A 89 1.59 -9.25 2.29
CA ILE A 89 0.70 -8.54 3.21
C ILE A 89 0.62 -9.27 4.56
N MET A 90 0.48 -10.58 4.57
CA MET A 90 0.54 -11.37 5.82
C MET A 90 1.87 -11.17 6.55
N TRP A 91 2.98 -11.21 5.82
CA TRP A 91 4.29 -10.94 6.40
C TRP A 91 4.36 -9.54 7.00
N LEU A 92 3.86 -8.52 6.29
CA LEU A 92 3.81 -7.13 6.77
C LEU A 92 3.06 -7.05 8.11
N LEU A 93 1.84 -7.59 8.18
CA LEU A 93 1.00 -7.54 9.38
C LEU A 93 1.67 -8.22 10.58
N ASN A 94 2.38 -9.32 10.35
CA ASN A 94 3.00 -10.11 11.41
C ASN A 94 4.38 -9.63 11.84
N ASN A 95 5.13 -8.95 10.96
CA ASN A 95 6.56 -8.67 11.18
C ASN A 95 6.90 -7.17 11.20
N PHE A 96 5.96 -6.29 10.86
CA PHE A 96 6.19 -4.85 10.85
C PHE A 96 5.21 -4.13 11.78
N ASP A 97 5.75 -3.32 12.67
CA ASP A 97 4.94 -2.43 13.50
C ASP A 97 4.37 -1.29 12.64
N LEU A 98 3.12 -1.45 12.22
CA LEU A 98 2.42 -0.49 11.36
C LEU A 98 2.30 0.90 12.00
N LEU A 99 2.41 1.03 13.33
CA LEU A 99 2.40 2.33 14.01
C LEU A 99 3.65 3.17 13.69
N LYS A 100 4.70 2.55 13.14
CA LYS A 100 5.93 3.23 12.71
C LYS A 100 5.92 3.68 11.25
N LEU A 101 4.86 3.38 10.50
CA LEU A 101 4.71 3.77 9.09
C LEU A 101 4.40 5.26 8.80
N PRO A 102 3.86 6.08 9.71
CA PRO A 102 3.59 7.48 9.40
C PRO A 102 4.82 8.20 8.84
N ASN A 103 4.64 8.88 7.70
CA ASN A 103 5.65 9.60 6.92
C ASN A 103 6.80 8.71 6.40
N LYS A 104 6.61 7.40 6.37
CA LYS A 104 7.58 6.44 5.84
C LYS A 104 7.05 5.70 4.63
N THR A 105 7.98 5.30 3.79
CA THR A 105 7.71 4.50 2.61
C THR A 105 8.50 3.20 2.70
N LEU A 106 7.77 2.09 2.79
CA LEU A 106 8.30 0.74 2.94
C LEU A 106 8.27 0.03 1.58
N LEU A 107 9.41 -0.50 1.15
CA LEU A 107 9.53 -1.36 -0.04
C LEU A 107 9.70 -2.80 0.40
N LEU A 108 8.73 -3.67 0.12
CA LEU A 108 8.82 -5.10 0.34
C LEU A 108 9.25 -5.80 -0.95
N ARG A 109 10.40 -6.49 -0.90
CA ARG A 109 10.88 -7.37 -1.97
C ARG A 109 10.75 -8.83 -1.55
N GLU A 110 11.24 -9.74 -2.37
CA GLU A 110 11.11 -11.17 -2.11
C GLU A 110 11.78 -11.63 -0.82
N THR A 111 12.95 -11.10 -0.48
CA THR A 111 13.69 -11.52 0.72
C THR A 111 14.13 -10.35 1.61
N THR A 112 14.00 -9.12 1.12
CA THR A 112 14.48 -7.91 1.80
C THR A 112 13.39 -6.86 1.86
N TYR A 113 13.52 -5.91 2.78
CA TYR A 113 12.73 -4.69 2.74
C TYR A 113 13.59 -3.46 3.00
N PHE A 114 13.11 -2.31 2.54
CA PHE A 114 13.75 -1.01 2.76
C PHE A 114 12.73 -0.01 3.29
N VAL A 115 13.16 0.89 4.17
CA VAL A 115 12.34 1.97 4.69
C VAL A 115 13.01 3.28 4.36
N ARG A 116 12.24 4.24 3.85
CA ARG A 116 12.65 5.64 3.66
C ARG A 116 11.74 6.56 4.45
#